data_AF-A0A7C8Z9U7-F1
#
_entry.id   AF-A0A7C8Z9U7-F1
#
_cell.length_a   1.000
_cell.length_b   1.000
_cell.length_c   1.000
_cell.angle_alpha   90.00
_cell.angle_beta   90.00
_cell.angle_gamma   90.00
#
_symmetry.space_group_name_H-M   'P 1'
#
loop_
_entity.id
_entity.type
_entity.pdbx_description
1 polymer ?
#
loop_
_entity_poly.entity_id
_entity_poly.type
_entity_poly.pdbx_seq_one_letter_code
_entity_poly.pdbx_strand_id
1 'polypeptide(L)'
;ALAGAVGALYGPLHGGANEAVLKMLNEIGSVENIPDFIEGVKNRKRKMSGFGHRVYKNYDPRAKVIRKLAEEVFAIVGRDPLIEVAVALEKAALSDEYFIKRKLYPNVDFYSGLIYRAMGFPPEFFTVLFAIPRMAGYLAHWRESLDDPDTKIMRPQQVYTGVWLRHYMPLKERMVAPAGDKLGQVSVSNATRRRLAGSGA
;
A
#
# COMPACT_ATOMS: atom_id res chain seq x y z
N ALA A 1 0.57 17.57 13.67
CA ALA A 1 -0.47 16.84 12.88
C ALA A 1 0.05 16.44 11.50
N LEU A 2 0.38 17.39 10.62
CA LEU A 2 0.71 17.12 9.22
C LEU A 2 1.93 16.19 9.02
N ALA A 3 3.04 16.42 9.74
CA ALA A 3 4.21 15.54 9.65
C ALA A 3 3.87 14.08 10.01
N GLY A 4 3.02 13.87 11.03
CA GLY A 4 2.53 12.55 11.40
C GLY A 4 1.64 11.92 10.32
N ALA A 5 0.77 12.71 9.68
CA ALA A 5 -0.06 12.26 8.57
C ALA A 5 0.77 11.84 7.35
N VAL A 6 1.81 12.60 7.00
CA VAL A 6 2.77 12.25 5.94
C VAL A 6 3.55 10.98 6.30
N GLY A 7 4.01 10.85 7.54
CA GLY A 7 4.69 9.65 8.01
C GLY A 7 3.81 8.40 7.92
N ALA A 8 2.52 8.52 8.23
CA ALA A 8 1.55 7.44 8.07
C ALA A 8 1.28 7.11 6.59
N LEU A 9 1.21 8.13 5.73
CA LEU A 9 1.01 7.96 4.30
C LEU A 9 2.21 7.27 3.62
N TYR A 10 3.43 7.59 4.02
CA TYR A 10 4.65 6.99 3.42
C TYR A 10 4.75 5.47 3.63
N GLY A 11 3.99 4.90 4.57
CA GLY A 11 3.97 3.46 4.78
C GLY A 11 3.62 2.68 3.50
N PRO A 12 4.28 1.54 3.23
CA PRO A 12 4.07 0.75 2.00
C PRO A 12 2.67 0.13 1.91
N LEU A 13 1.91 0.13 3.02
CA LEU A 13 0.51 -0.30 3.04
C LEU A 13 -0.47 0.83 2.73
N HIS A 14 0.01 2.05 2.51
CA HIS A 14 -0.80 3.21 2.18
C HIS A 14 -0.34 3.90 0.89
N GLY A 15 0.65 4.78 0.95
CA GLY A 15 1.01 5.69 -0.15
C GLY A 15 2.06 5.15 -1.12
N GLY A 16 2.73 4.03 -0.79
CA GLY A 16 3.70 3.36 -1.68
C GLY A 16 3.06 2.42 -2.71
N ALA A 17 1.73 2.37 -2.78
CA ALA A 17 1.03 1.43 -3.66
C ALA A 17 1.22 1.75 -5.15
N ASN A 18 1.28 3.03 -5.52
CA ASN A 18 1.47 3.49 -6.90
C ASN A 18 2.89 3.18 -7.43
N GLU A 19 3.94 3.35 -6.62
CA GLU A 19 5.29 2.87 -6.94
C GLU A 19 5.32 1.35 -7.10
N ALA A 20 4.67 0.62 -6.20
CA ALA A 20 4.58 -0.84 -6.26
C ALA A 20 3.82 -1.35 -7.50
N VAL A 21 2.87 -0.58 -8.03
CA VAL A 21 2.20 -0.88 -9.30
C VAL A 21 3.19 -0.78 -10.45
N LEU A 22 4.02 0.27 -10.52
CA LEU A 22 5.03 0.37 -11.57
C LEU A 22 6.03 -0.77 -11.51
N LYS A 23 6.53 -1.14 -10.33
CA LYS A 23 7.44 -2.29 -10.18
C LYS A 23 6.79 -3.57 -10.68
N MET A 24 5.55 -3.83 -10.26
CA MET A 24 4.76 -4.97 -10.72
C MET A 24 4.59 -4.99 -12.25
N LEU A 25 4.25 -3.87 -12.88
CA LEU A 25 4.07 -3.80 -14.33
C LEU A 25 5.40 -4.02 -15.08
N ASN A 26 6.51 -3.48 -14.58
CA ASN A 26 7.84 -3.74 -15.15
C ASN A 26 8.26 -5.22 -14.99
N GLU A 27 7.96 -5.84 -13.85
CA GLU A 27 8.22 -7.29 -13.62
C GLU A 27 7.40 -8.18 -14.54
N ILE A 28 6.19 -7.77 -14.92
CA ILE A 28 5.37 -8.47 -15.92
C ILE A 28 5.99 -8.27 -17.31
N GLY A 29 6.42 -7.05 -17.63
CA GLY A 29 7.15 -6.69 -18.85
C GLY A 29 6.27 -6.63 -20.09
N SER A 30 5.52 -7.69 -20.39
CA SER A 30 4.70 -7.80 -21.60
C SER A 30 3.35 -8.49 -21.35
N VAL A 31 2.41 -8.35 -22.30
CA VAL A 31 1.04 -8.87 -22.19
C VAL A 31 1.02 -10.39 -22.09
N GLU A 32 1.97 -11.07 -22.73
CA GLU A 32 2.07 -12.53 -22.77
C GLU A 32 2.36 -13.14 -21.40
N ASN A 33 2.98 -12.38 -20.48
CA ASN A 33 3.32 -12.84 -19.13
C ASN A 33 2.17 -12.64 -18.11
N ILE A 34 1.06 -12.02 -18.50
CA ILE A 34 -0.08 -11.75 -17.62
C ILE A 34 -0.73 -13.01 -17.06
N PRO A 35 -0.98 -14.09 -17.86
CA PRO A 35 -1.57 -15.32 -17.33
C PRO A 35 -0.73 -15.92 -16.19
N ASP A 36 0.59 -16.02 -16.37
CA ASP A 36 1.51 -16.53 -15.35
C ASP A 36 1.54 -15.64 -14.10
N PHE A 37 1.48 -14.32 -14.28
CA PHE A 37 1.38 -13.38 -13.17
C PHE A 37 0.10 -13.59 -12.37
N ILE A 38 -1.05 -13.71 -13.05
CA ILE A 38 -2.36 -13.95 -12.42
C ILE A 38 -2.35 -15.27 -11.65
N GLU A 39 -1.84 -16.36 -12.22
CA GLU A 39 -1.64 -17.63 -11.52
C GLU A 39 -0.75 -17.47 -10.28
N GLY A 40 0.34 -16.70 -10.39
CA GLY A 40 1.21 -16.35 -9.28
C GLY A 40 0.48 -15.62 -8.15
N VAL A 41 -0.43 -14.69 -8.47
CA VAL A 41 -1.26 -13.98 -7.49
C VAL A 41 -2.24 -14.92 -6.81
N LYS A 42 -2.93 -15.78 -7.58
CA LYS A 42 -3.89 -16.77 -7.05
C LYS A 42 -3.22 -17.74 -6.08
N ASN A 43 -1.99 -18.15 -6.40
CA ASN A 43 -1.16 -19.03 -5.57
C ASN A 43 -0.36 -18.29 -4.47
N ARG A 44 -0.62 -17.00 -4.25
CA ARG A 44 0.03 -16.16 -3.23
C ARG A 44 1.56 -16.06 -3.36
N LYS A 45 2.10 -16.32 -4.54
CA LYS A 45 3.52 -16.15 -4.88
C LYS A 45 3.83 -14.70 -5.28
N ARG A 46 2.85 -13.99 -5.83
CA ARG A 46 2.94 -12.58 -6.22
C ARG A 46 1.80 -11.76 -5.60
N LYS A 47 1.95 -10.43 -5.58
CA LYS A 47 0.90 -9.50 -5.12
C LYS A 47 0.38 -8.66 -6.28
N MET A 48 -0.94 -8.48 -6.33
CA MET A 48 -1.57 -7.52 -7.23
C MET A 48 -1.66 -6.15 -6.54
N SER A 49 -0.69 -5.28 -6.81
CA SER A 49 -0.71 -3.88 -6.35
C SER A 49 -1.76 -3.08 -7.14
N GLY A 50 -2.37 -2.06 -6.51
CA GLY A 50 -3.41 -1.24 -7.16
C GLY A 50 -4.78 -1.90 -7.29
N PHE A 51 -4.99 -3.10 -6.70
CA PHE A 51 -6.27 -3.79 -6.70
C PHE A 51 -6.84 -3.98 -5.29
N GLY A 52 -8.17 -3.93 -5.21
CA GLY A 52 -8.92 -4.02 -3.98
C GLY A 52 -8.87 -2.71 -3.17
N HIS A 53 -9.86 -2.57 -2.29
CA HIS A 53 -9.97 -1.42 -1.42
C HIS A 53 -10.62 -1.80 -0.08
N ARG A 54 -10.19 -1.13 1.01
CA ARG A 54 -10.76 -1.38 2.34
C ARG A 54 -12.24 -1.02 2.38
N VAL A 55 -12.57 0.16 1.82
CA VAL A 55 -13.93 0.70 1.71
C VAL A 55 -14.68 0.18 0.47
N TYR A 56 -14.21 0.48 -0.75
CA TYR A 56 -14.88 0.05 -1.98
C TYR A 56 -14.86 -1.47 -2.16
N LYS A 57 -16.05 -2.06 -2.27
CA LYS A 57 -16.29 -3.46 -2.68
C LYS A 57 -16.78 -3.58 -4.12
N ASN A 58 -16.88 -2.44 -4.80
CA ASN A 58 -17.16 -2.30 -6.22
C ASN A 58 -16.02 -1.46 -6.81
N TYR A 59 -16.10 -1.15 -8.11
CA TYR A 59 -15.13 -0.32 -8.79
C TYR A 59 -14.94 1.03 -8.07
N ASP A 60 -13.69 1.46 -7.87
CA ASP A 60 -13.37 2.74 -7.23
C ASP A 60 -13.79 3.91 -8.17
N PRO A 61 -14.69 4.81 -7.75
CA PRO A 61 -15.15 5.89 -8.61
C PRO A 61 -14.00 6.80 -9.07
N ARG A 62 -12.93 6.92 -8.28
CA ARG A 62 -11.74 7.72 -8.62
C ARG A 62 -10.89 7.04 -9.68
N ALA A 63 -10.83 5.70 -9.69
CA ALA A 63 -10.10 4.95 -10.70
C ALA A 63 -10.68 5.21 -12.09
N LYS A 64 -12.01 5.34 -12.20
CA LYS A 64 -12.68 5.68 -13.48
C LYS A 64 -12.24 7.06 -14.00
N VAL A 65 -12.16 8.05 -13.12
CA VAL A 65 -11.72 9.41 -13.48
C VAL A 65 -10.24 9.41 -13.85
N ILE A 66 -9.40 8.77 -13.04
CA ILE A 66 -7.96 8.68 -13.28
C ILE A 66 -7.66 7.93 -14.58
N ARG A 67 -8.41 6.88 -14.93
CA ARG A 67 -8.22 6.16 -16.20
C ARG A 67 -8.42 7.09 -17.40
N LYS A 68 -9.49 7.89 -17.38
CA LYS A 68 -9.74 8.90 -18.41
C LYS A 68 -8.61 9.93 -18.47
N LEU A 69 -8.18 10.43 -17.31
CA LEU A 69 -7.06 11.37 -17.23
C LEU A 69 -5.76 10.77 -17.77
N ALA A 70 -5.53 9.48 -17.55
CA ALA A 70 -4.36 8.79 -18.10
C ALA A 70 -4.38 8.81 -19.63
N GLU A 71 -5.52 8.49 -20.26
CA GLU A 71 -5.68 8.57 -21.72
C GLU A 71 -5.44 9.99 -22.24
N GLU A 72 -5.98 11.02 -21.56
CA GLU A 72 -5.78 12.43 -21.91
C GLU A 72 -4.30 12.84 -21.81
N VAL A 73 -3.60 12.43 -20.75
CA VAL A 73 -2.16 12.73 -20.57
C VAL A 73 -1.32 12.02 -21.63
N PHE A 74 -1.54 10.73 -21.90
CA PHE A 74 -0.75 10.00 -22.90
C PHE A 74 -0.94 10.53 -24.32
N ALA A 75 -2.10 11.11 -24.63
CA ALA A 75 -2.32 11.77 -25.92
C ALA A 75 -1.43 13.01 -26.10
N ILE A 76 -0.99 13.64 -25.00
CA ILE A 76 -0.16 14.86 -25.00
C ILE A 76 1.33 14.51 -24.92
N VAL A 77 1.72 13.68 -23.95
CA VAL A 77 3.13 13.43 -23.61
C VAL A 77 3.70 12.16 -24.27
N GLY A 78 2.87 11.39 -24.96
CA GLY A 78 3.21 10.08 -25.50
C GLY A 78 2.79 8.92 -24.59
N ARG A 79 2.65 7.73 -25.19
CA ARG A 79 2.21 6.52 -24.47
C ARG A 79 3.39 5.85 -23.78
N ASP A 80 3.23 5.54 -22.49
CA ASP A 80 4.15 4.65 -21.78
C ASP A 80 3.88 3.19 -22.20
N PRO A 81 4.88 2.39 -22.63
CA PRO A 81 4.67 0.99 -23.00
C PRO A 81 3.97 0.13 -21.92
N LEU A 82 4.16 0.48 -20.64
CA LEU A 82 3.50 -0.21 -19.53
C LEU A 82 1.99 0.00 -19.50
N ILE A 83 1.44 0.97 -20.25
CA ILE A 83 -0.01 1.17 -20.31
C ILE A 83 -0.72 -0.01 -20.96
N GLU A 84 -0.11 -0.63 -21.97
CA GLU A 84 -0.70 -1.77 -22.67
C GLU A 84 -0.77 -2.97 -21.73
N VAL A 85 0.31 -3.20 -20.97
CA VAL A 85 0.36 -4.22 -19.92
C VAL A 85 -0.68 -3.93 -18.83
N ALA A 86 -0.81 -2.68 -18.38
CA ALA A 86 -1.76 -2.30 -17.34
C ALA A 86 -3.22 -2.49 -17.77
N VAL A 87 -3.58 -2.09 -18.98
CA VAL A 87 -4.93 -2.26 -19.54
C VAL A 87 -5.25 -3.74 -19.76
N ALA A 88 -4.31 -4.52 -20.29
CA ALA A 88 -4.48 -5.96 -20.46
C ALA A 88 -4.62 -6.68 -19.10
N LEU A 89 -3.82 -6.27 -18.10
CA LEU A 89 -3.88 -6.81 -16.75
C LEU A 89 -5.21 -6.47 -16.06
N GLU A 90 -5.70 -5.23 -16.22
CA GLU A 90 -7.04 -4.84 -15.75
C GLU A 90 -8.10 -5.76 -16.34
N LYS A 91 -8.13 -5.90 -17.68
CA LYS A 91 -9.13 -6.71 -18.38
C LYS A 91 -9.08 -8.18 -17.96
N ALA A 92 -7.88 -8.74 -17.84
CA ALA A 92 -7.69 -10.12 -17.42
C ALA A 92 -8.16 -10.34 -15.98
N ALA A 93 -7.79 -9.45 -15.05
CA ALA A 93 -8.20 -9.54 -13.65
C ALA A 93 -9.72 -9.35 -13.49
N LEU A 94 -10.35 -8.43 -14.23
CA LEU A 94 -11.80 -8.22 -14.18
C LEU A 94 -12.62 -9.39 -14.76
N SER A 95 -11.98 -10.26 -15.55
CA SER A 95 -12.60 -11.44 -16.15
C SER A 95 -12.29 -12.74 -15.40
N ASP A 96 -11.33 -12.72 -14.46
CA ASP A 96 -10.93 -13.90 -13.68
C ASP A 96 -11.80 -14.08 -12.42
N GLU A 97 -12.35 -15.28 -12.25
CA GLU A 97 -13.29 -15.63 -11.19
C GLU A 97 -12.71 -15.40 -9.77
N TYR A 98 -11.39 -15.57 -9.58
CA TYR A 98 -10.72 -15.35 -8.29
C TYR A 98 -10.89 -13.91 -7.83
N PHE A 99 -10.73 -12.94 -8.74
CA PHE A 99 -10.80 -11.51 -8.46
C PHE A 99 -12.25 -11.04 -8.33
N ILE A 100 -13.15 -11.55 -9.18
CA ILE A 100 -14.59 -11.27 -9.12
C ILE A 100 -15.16 -11.73 -7.77
N LYS A 101 -14.93 -12.99 -7.37
CA LYS A 101 -15.41 -13.54 -6.09
C LYS A 101 -14.89 -12.76 -4.88
N ARG A 102 -13.67 -12.23 -4.97
CA ARG A 102 -13.04 -11.43 -3.90
C ARG A 102 -13.31 -9.93 -3.99
N LYS A 103 -14.05 -9.50 -5.02
CA LYS A 103 -14.36 -8.09 -5.27
C LYS A 103 -13.10 -7.21 -5.35
N LEU A 104 -12.08 -7.73 -6.02
CA LEU A 104 -10.80 -7.06 -6.23
C LEU A 104 -10.87 -6.26 -7.53
N TYR A 105 -11.12 -4.96 -7.40
CA TYR A 105 -11.17 -4.03 -8.52
C TYR A 105 -9.98 -3.07 -8.48
N PRO A 106 -9.57 -2.50 -9.63
CA PRO A 106 -8.60 -1.41 -9.67
C PRO A 106 -9.02 -0.28 -8.73
N ASN A 107 -8.03 0.27 -8.02
CA ASN A 107 -8.19 1.47 -7.22
C ASN A 107 -7.47 2.65 -7.89
N VAL A 108 -7.59 3.84 -7.29
CA VAL A 108 -6.99 5.07 -7.81
C VAL A 108 -5.47 4.96 -8.07
N ASP A 109 -4.77 4.11 -7.31
CA ASP A 109 -3.31 4.00 -7.38
C ASP A 109 -2.86 3.26 -8.64
N PHE A 110 -3.70 2.37 -9.21
CA PHE A 110 -3.36 1.50 -10.36
C PHE A 110 -2.93 2.29 -11.60
N TYR A 111 -3.58 3.42 -11.88
CA TYR A 111 -3.25 4.26 -13.04
C TYR A 111 -2.43 5.50 -12.66
N SER A 112 -2.48 5.95 -11.40
CA SER A 112 -1.82 7.19 -10.98
C SER A 112 -0.30 7.20 -11.21
N GLY A 113 0.37 6.06 -10.96
CA GLY A 113 1.82 5.96 -11.16
C GLY A 113 2.24 6.06 -12.63
N LEU A 114 1.41 5.55 -13.54
CA LEU A 114 1.66 5.66 -14.99
C LEU A 114 1.52 7.10 -15.48
N ILE A 115 0.57 7.85 -14.92
CA ILE A 115 0.42 9.29 -15.20
C ILE A 115 1.67 10.05 -14.76
N TYR A 116 2.09 9.88 -13.51
CA TYR A 116 3.26 10.59 -12.98
C TYR A 116 4.54 10.25 -13.75
N ARG A 117 4.73 8.98 -14.12
CA ARG A 117 5.85 8.54 -14.95
C ARG A 117 5.83 9.18 -16.34
N ALA A 118 4.68 9.21 -17.00
CA ALA A 118 4.55 9.86 -18.31
C ALA A 118 4.78 11.37 -18.25
N MET A 119 4.48 12.01 -17.12
CA MET A 119 4.83 13.40 -16.84
C MET A 119 6.32 13.63 -16.50
N GLY A 120 7.13 12.56 -16.42
CA GLY A 120 8.56 12.63 -16.13
C GLY A 120 8.93 12.68 -14.66
N PHE A 121 7.99 12.44 -13.74
CA PHE A 121 8.32 12.35 -12.32
C PHE A 121 9.00 11.01 -11.99
N PRO A 122 10.09 11.03 -11.21
CA PRO A 122 10.72 9.81 -10.76
C PRO A 122 9.86 9.14 -9.65
N PRO A 123 9.84 7.79 -9.55
CA PRO A 123 8.91 7.07 -8.67
C PRO A 123 8.97 7.47 -7.19
N GLU A 124 10.12 7.92 -6.71
CA GLU A 124 10.36 8.38 -5.34
C GLU A 124 9.49 9.60 -4.97
N PHE A 125 9.02 10.35 -5.96
CA PHE A 125 8.14 11.50 -5.75
C PHE A 125 6.66 11.15 -5.73
N PHE A 126 6.25 9.92 -6.06
CA PHE A 126 4.84 9.59 -6.25
C PHE A 126 4.02 9.76 -4.98
N THR A 127 4.55 9.31 -3.84
CA THR A 127 3.86 9.50 -2.56
C THR A 127 3.85 10.97 -2.14
N VAL A 128 4.85 11.76 -2.54
CA VAL A 128 4.87 13.22 -2.31
C VAL A 128 3.77 13.91 -3.14
N LEU A 129 3.64 13.56 -4.41
CA LEU A 129 2.60 14.05 -5.31
C LEU A 129 1.19 13.66 -4.83
N PHE A 130 1.06 12.51 -4.16
CA PHE A 130 -0.18 12.12 -3.48
C PHE A 130 -0.42 12.92 -2.19
N ALA A 131 0.64 13.25 -1.45
CA ALA A 131 0.55 13.97 -0.19
C ALA A 131 0.11 15.43 -0.37
N ILE A 132 0.59 16.11 -1.42
CA ILE A 132 0.28 17.53 -1.70
C ILE A 132 -1.23 17.81 -1.70
N PRO A 133 -2.06 17.18 -2.56
CA PRO A 133 -3.50 17.42 -2.55
C PRO A 133 -4.17 16.89 -1.28
N ARG A 134 -3.56 15.92 -0.59
CA ARG A 134 -4.08 15.39 0.67
C ARG A 134 -3.98 16.39 1.83
N MET A 135 -3.07 17.38 1.74
CA MET A 135 -2.92 18.41 2.78
C MET A 135 -4.22 19.16 3.06
N ALA A 136 -5.00 19.47 2.02
CA ALA A 136 -6.29 20.13 2.20
C ALA A 136 -7.23 19.28 3.08
N GLY A 137 -7.31 17.97 2.83
CA GLY A 137 -8.11 17.06 3.64
C GLY A 137 -7.57 16.86 5.06
N TYR A 138 -6.24 16.75 5.22
CA TYR A 138 -5.62 16.64 6.54
C TYR A 138 -5.87 17.88 7.40
N LEU A 139 -5.75 19.08 6.81
CA LEU A 139 -6.03 20.34 7.49
C LEU A 139 -7.50 20.49 7.84
N ALA A 140 -8.41 20.12 6.93
CA ALA A 140 -9.85 20.16 7.18
C ALA A 140 -10.24 19.26 8.36
N HIS A 141 -9.81 17.99 8.37
CA HIS A 141 -10.08 17.08 9.49
C HIS A 141 -9.40 17.49 10.78
N TRP A 142 -8.17 18.04 10.71
CA TRP A 142 -7.50 18.54 11.90
C TRP A 142 -8.26 19.72 12.51
N ARG A 143 -8.70 20.67 11.69
CA ARG A 143 -9.52 21.80 12.13
C ARG A 143 -10.86 21.34 12.70
N GLU A 144 -11.56 20.45 12.00
CA GLU A 144 -12.80 19.83 12.47
C GLU A 144 -12.61 19.19 13.86
N SER A 145 -11.51 18.45 14.06
CA SER A 145 -11.21 17.85 15.37
C SER A 145 -10.88 18.86 16.48
N LEU A 146 -10.47 20.09 16.14
CA LEU A 146 -10.24 21.14 17.13
C LEU A 146 -11.51 21.92 17.47
N ASP A 147 -12.37 22.10 16.47
CA ASP A 147 -13.60 22.88 16.57
C ASP A 147 -14.79 22.03 17.10
N ASP A 148 -14.71 20.70 17.06
CA ASP A 148 -15.75 19.80 17.56
C ASP A 148 -15.82 19.80 19.10
N PRO A 149 -16.92 20.30 19.70
CA PRO A 149 -17.07 20.43 21.16
C PRO A 149 -17.12 19.08 21.88
N ASP A 150 -17.42 17.99 21.17
CA ASP A 150 -17.46 16.63 21.72
C ASP A 150 -16.11 15.91 21.62
N THR A 151 -15.08 16.54 21.04
CA THR A 151 -13.76 15.93 20.88
C THR A 151 -13.13 15.53 22.22
N LYS A 152 -12.66 14.29 22.29
CA LYS A 152 -11.93 13.73 23.44
C LYS A 152 -10.53 13.30 23.02
N ILE A 153 -9.59 13.41 23.96
CA ILE A 153 -8.23 12.91 23.76
C ILE A 153 -8.25 11.40 23.46
N MET A 154 -7.60 10.98 22.38
CA MET A 154 -7.48 9.56 22.00
C MET A 154 -6.56 8.82 22.98
N ARG A 155 -7.14 7.99 23.86
CA ARG A 155 -6.42 7.12 24.81
C ARG A 155 -6.88 5.66 24.67
N PRO A 156 -6.41 4.93 23.63
CA PRO A 156 -6.75 3.52 23.47
C PRO A 156 -6.18 2.68 24.62
N GLN A 157 -6.87 1.58 24.96
CA GLN A 157 -6.40 0.58 25.90
C GLN A 157 -5.73 -0.59 25.17
N GLN A 158 -5.01 -1.42 25.93
CA GLN A 158 -4.41 -2.65 25.44
C GLN A 158 -4.76 -3.83 26.37
N VAL A 159 -4.90 -5.03 25.81
CA VAL A 159 -4.98 -6.27 26.59
C VAL A 159 -3.56 -6.73 26.88
N TYR A 160 -3.11 -6.59 28.13
CA TYR A 160 -1.77 -7.03 28.52
C TYR A 160 -1.73 -8.54 28.68
N THR A 161 -0.93 -9.21 27.84
CA THR A 161 -0.68 -10.66 27.89
C THR A 161 0.76 -11.01 28.25
N GLY A 162 1.53 -10.01 28.69
CA GLY A 162 2.89 -10.20 29.18
C GLY A 162 2.92 -10.82 30.57
N VAL A 163 4.12 -10.95 31.14
CA VAL A 163 4.24 -11.44 32.52
C VAL A 163 3.93 -10.32 33.49
N TRP A 164 3.23 -10.67 34.57
CA TRP A 164 2.89 -9.77 35.67
C TRP A 164 4.14 -9.28 36.43
N LEU A 165 3.99 -8.91 37.70
CA LEU A 165 5.10 -8.45 38.52
C LEU A 165 6.29 -9.43 38.47
N ARG A 166 7.47 -8.89 38.11
CA ARG A 166 8.76 -9.57 38.21
C ARG A 166 9.69 -8.69 39.02
N HIS A 167 10.34 -9.27 40.03
CA HIS A 167 11.36 -8.55 40.77
C HIS A 167 12.58 -8.31 39.86
N TYR A 168 13.15 -7.11 39.96
CA TYR A 168 14.36 -6.78 39.25
C TYR A 168 15.52 -7.62 39.78
N MET A 169 16.20 -8.35 38.90
CA MET A 169 17.40 -9.11 39.24
C MET A 169 18.65 -8.26 38.95
N PRO A 170 19.50 -7.98 39.95
CA PRO A 170 20.78 -7.30 39.76
C PRO A 170 21.61 -7.97 38.66
N LEU A 171 22.34 -7.18 37.88
CA LEU A 171 23.07 -7.68 36.70
C LEU A 171 23.98 -8.88 37.02
N LYS A 172 24.65 -8.85 38.19
CA LYS A 172 25.57 -9.91 38.66
C LYS A 172 24.88 -11.24 38.99
N GLU A 173 23.58 -11.21 39.26
CA GLU A 173 22.77 -12.38 39.62
C GLU A 173 22.03 -12.96 38.40
N ARG A 174 22.08 -12.26 37.26
CA ARG A 174 21.49 -12.77 36.02
C ARG A 174 22.34 -13.91 35.51
N MET A 175 21.80 -15.13 35.54
CA MET A 175 22.41 -16.24 34.83
C MET A 175 22.47 -15.90 33.34
N VAL A 176 23.61 -16.17 32.70
CA VAL A 176 23.70 -16.15 31.23
C VAL A 176 22.76 -17.24 30.74
N ALA A 177 21.64 -16.85 30.12
CA ALA A 177 20.69 -17.82 29.60
C ALA A 177 21.42 -18.74 28.58
N PRO A 178 21.33 -20.08 28.70
CA PRO A 178 22.01 -20.99 27.78
C PRO A 178 21.52 -20.85 26.33
N ALA A 179 20.37 -20.22 26.13
CA ALA A 179 19.99 -19.59 24.89
C ALA A 179 20.00 -18.08 25.13
N GLY A 180 20.96 -17.35 24.52
CA GLY A 180 20.95 -15.89 24.54
C GLY A 180 19.57 -15.36 24.14
N ASP A 181 19.19 -14.19 24.69
CA ASP A 181 17.89 -13.55 24.48
C ASP A 181 17.40 -13.79 23.05
N LYS A 182 16.53 -14.79 22.86
CA LYS A 182 15.69 -14.86 21.68
C LYS A 182 14.72 -13.72 21.93
N LEU A 183 15.10 -12.50 21.51
CA LEU A 183 14.23 -11.34 21.38
C LEU A 183 12.87 -11.91 21.04
N GLY A 184 11.91 -11.79 21.98
CA GLY A 184 10.70 -12.60 21.96
C GLY A 184 10.22 -12.66 20.54
N GLN A 185 10.07 -13.86 19.97
CA GLN A 185 9.68 -14.01 18.57
C GLN A 185 8.26 -13.46 18.44
N VAL A 186 8.16 -12.14 18.35
CA VAL A 186 6.96 -11.44 17.94
C VAL A 186 6.74 -12.02 16.56
N SER A 187 5.65 -12.76 16.44
CA SER A 187 5.29 -13.36 15.17
C SER A 187 5.41 -12.28 14.11
N VAL A 188 6.24 -12.54 13.09
CA VAL A 188 6.53 -11.54 12.05
C VAL A 188 5.18 -11.04 11.55
N SER A 189 4.87 -9.78 11.84
CA SER A 189 3.54 -9.25 11.58
C SER A 189 3.24 -9.41 10.09
N ASN A 190 1.97 -9.52 9.72
CA ASN A 190 1.62 -9.57 8.29
C ASN A 190 2.19 -8.37 7.53
N ALA A 191 2.34 -7.21 8.20
CA ALA A 191 3.03 -6.05 7.64
C ALA A 191 4.53 -6.30 7.40
N THR A 192 5.23 -6.90 8.38
CA THR A 192 6.67 -7.22 8.26
C THR A 192 6.93 -8.30 7.21
N ARG A 193 6.12 -9.37 7.15
CA ARG A 193 6.21 -10.39 6.09
C ARG A 193 5.98 -9.78 4.71
N ARG A 194 5.04 -8.85 4.60
CA ARG A 194 4.76 -8.14 3.34
C ARG A 194 5.90 -7.24 2.91
N ARG A 195 6.62 -6.59 3.84
CA ARG A 195 7.80 -5.75 3.56
C ARG A 195 8.97 -6.59 3.06
N LEU A 196 9.27 -7.69 3.76
CA LEU A 196 10.34 -8.63 3.38
C LEU A 196 10.08 -9.29 2.02
N ALA A 197 8.82 -9.65 1.74
CA ALA A 197 8.44 -10.22 0.43
C ALA A 197 8.58 -9.24 -0.75
N GLY A 198 8.69 -7.93 -0.50
CA GLY A 198 8.92 -6.92 -1.55
C GLY A 198 10.38 -6.44 -1.64
N SER A 199 11.28 -7.00 -0.83
CA SER A 199 12.72 -6.68 -0.81
C SER A 199 13.59 -7.86 -1.30
N GLY A 200 12.95 -8.87 -1.91
CA GLY A 200 13.64 -9.98 -2.57
C GLY A 200 13.80 -9.72 -4.07
N ALA A 201 14.76 -8.88 -4.42
CA ALA A 201 15.53 -8.84 -5.67
C ALA A 201 16.70 -7.88 -5.45
#